data_AF-A0A0Q2LW37-F1
#
_entry.id   AF-A0A0Q2LW37-F1
#
_cell.length_a   1.000
_cell.length_b   1.000
_cell.length_c   1.000
_cell.angle_alpha   90.00
_cell.angle_beta   90.00
_cell.angle_gamma   90.00
#
_symmetry.space_group_name_H-M   'P 1'
#
loop_
_entity.id
_entity.type
_entity.pdbx_description
1 polymer ?
#
loop_
_entity_poly.entity_id
_entity_poly.type
_entity_poly.pdbx_seq_one_letter_code
_entity_poly.pdbx_strand_id
1 'polypeptide(L)'
;MSNHVEWGTAAGALYTLRTRDSGIEELRPDDEDDLTSPYILGLWNGNGDGLALQGTRREILHYLRLVIACVERETDPRPQLDQALTRLNTLRLRRADLDDANQNTDARRIARIDDEETLLLRDVAHAAERLAHEL
;
A
#
# COMPACT_ATOMS: atom_id res chain seq x y z
N MET A 1 -6.21 -23.59 14.35
CA MET A 1 -5.22 -22.49 14.39
C MET A 1 -5.95 -21.26 14.88
N SER A 2 -5.53 -20.69 16.00
CA SER A 2 -5.99 -19.37 16.46
C SER A 2 -5.06 -18.34 15.85
N ASN A 3 -5.59 -17.39 15.07
CA ASN A 3 -4.80 -16.28 14.57
C ASN A 3 -4.84 -15.18 15.63
N HIS A 4 -3.77 -15.03 16.39
CA HIS A 4 -3.59 -13.87 17.26
C HIS A 4 -3.09 -12.70 16.41
N VAL A 5 -4.02 -11.83 16.03
CA VAL A 5 -3.74 -10.63 15.22
C VAL A 5 -4.09 -9.42 16.05
N GLU A 6 -3.06 -8.65 16.38
CA GLU A 6 -3.21 -7.38 17.11
C GLU A 6 -3.36 -6.22 16.13
N TRP A 7 -4.28 -5.31 16.43
CA TRP A 7 -4.55 -4.13 15.60
C TRP A 7 -3.93 -2.89 16.26
N GLY A 8 -3.43 -1.97 15.43
CA GLY A 8 -2.80 -0.73 15.90
C GLY A 8 -2.65 0.28 14.77
N THR A 9 -2.19 1.48 15.12
CA THR A 9 -1.89 2.54 14.15
C THR A 9 -0.39 2.68 13.96
N ALA A 10 0.06 2.87 12.71
CA ALA A 10 1.48 3.04 12.41
C ALA A 10 2.09 4.28 13.11
N ALA A 11 1.31 5.34 13.30
CA ALA A 11 1.75 6.57 13.98
C ALA A 11 2.13 6.36 15.45
N GLY A 12 1.57 5.34 16.11
CA GLY A 12 1.88 4.97 17.49
C GLY A 12 2.71 3.69 17.61
N ALA A 13 3.19 3.14 16.49
CA ALA A 13 3.98 1.91 16.50
C ALA A 13 5.40 2.17 17.03
N LEU A 14 5.92 1.21 17.80
CA LEU A 14 7.24 1.27 18.40
C LEU A 14 8.10 0.11 17.88
N TYR A 15 9.41 0.31 17.86
CA TYR A 15 10.36 -0.73 17.48
C TYR A 15 11.52 -0.79 18.45
N THR A 16 12.04 -2.00 18.68
CA THR A 16 13.24 -2.23 19.49
C THR A 16 14.16 -3.24 18.81
N LEU A 17 15.47 -3.06 18.94
CA LEU A 17 16.44 -4.08 18.54
C LEU A 17 17.31 -4.40 19.74
N ARG A 18 17.31 -5.67 20.14
CA ARG A 18 18.06 -6.17 21.29
C ARG A 18 19.00 -7.28 20.88
N THR A 19 20.09 -7.46 21.62
CA THR A 19 20.84 -8.72 21.60
C THR A 19 20.00 -9.81 22.26
N ARG A 20 20.29 -11.08 21.95
CA ARG A 20 19.63 -12.24 22.56
C ARG A 20 19.51 -12.13 24.09
N ASP A 21 20.62 -11.87 24.77
CA ASP A 21 20.68 -11.90 26.23
C ASP A 21 19.78 -10.82 26.87
N SER A 22 19.91 -9.55 26.47
CA SER A 22 19.00 -8.47 26.92
C SER A 22 17.55 -8.71 26.49
N GLY A 23 17.32 -9.33 25.33
CA GLY A 23 15.98 -9.69 24.88
C GLY A 23 15.32 -10.74 25.76
N ILE A 24 16.05 -11.75 26.24
CA ILE A 24 15.57 -12.75 27.19
C ILE A 24 15.14 -12.07 28.51
N GLU A 25 16.00 -11.22 29.06
CA GLU A 25 15.75 -10.53 30.33
C GLU A 25 14.48 -9.65 30.29
N GLU A 26 14.30 -8.93 29.17
CA GLU A 26 13.21 -7.96 29.03
C GLU A 26 11.90 -8.57 28.54
N LEU A 27 11.95 -9.46 27.53
CA LEU A 27 10.75 -10.02 26.91
C LEU A 27 10.23 -11.25 27.65
N ARG A 28 11.08 -11.92 28.45
CA ARG A 28 10.72 -13.09 29.26
C ARG A 28 9.92 -14.12 28.46
N PRO A 29 10.50 -14.66 27.38
CA PRO A 29 9.83 -15.67 26.56
C PRO A 29 9.43 -16.87 27.42
N ASP A 30 8.36 -17.56 27.03
CA ASP A 30 7.91 -18.77 27.74
C ASP A 30 8.98 -19.88 27.71
N ASP A 31 9.78 -19.92 26.65
CA ASP A 31 10.94 -20.79 26.47
C ASP A 31 12.15 -20.00 25.95
N GLU A 32 13.24 -19.96 26.72
CA GLU A 32 14.48 -19.27 26.33
C GLU A 32 15.27 -20.05 25.27
N ASP A 33 15.11 -21.37 25.21
CA ASP A 33 15.82 -22.23 24.26
C ASP A 33 15.31 -22.04 22.83
N ASP A 34 14.08 -21.55 22.67
CA ASP A 34 13.51 -21.17 21.38
C ASP A 34 14.24 -19.98 20.75
N LEU A 35 14.88 -19.12 21.56
CA LEU A 35 15.69 -18.01 21.07
C LEU A 35 17.10 -18.52 20.74
N THR A 36 17.35 -18.78 19.46
CA THR A 36 18.62 -19.31 18.94
C THR A 36 19.46 -18.26 18.21
N SER A 37 18.84 -17.13 17.84
CA SER A 37 19.47 -16.09 17.03
C SER A 37 20.06 -14.94 17.87
N PRO A 38 21.10 -14.24 17.37
CA PRO A 38 21.83 -13.25 18.15
C PRO A 38 21.09 -11.94 18.40
N TYR A 39 20.07 -11.63 17.60
CA TYR A 39 19.29 -10.40 17.73
C TYR A 39 17.79 -10.68 17.72
N ILE A 40 17.05 -9.80 18.39
CA ILE A 40 15.59 -9.82 18.46
C ILE A 40 15.08 -8.42 18.07
N LEU A 41 14.32 -8.35 16.99
CA LEU A 41 13.57 -7.17 16.55
C LEU A 41 12.16 -7.24 17.14
N GLY A 42 11.82 -6.27 17.98
CA GLY A 42 10.46 -6.05 18.47
C GLY A 42 9.71 -5.06 17.59
N LEU A 43 8.48 -5.39 17.23
CA LEU A 43 7.54 -4.54 16.50
C LEU A 43 6.24 -4.45 17.31
N TRP A 44 5.95 -3.28 17.88
CA TRP A 44 4.89 -3.10 18.87
C TRP A 44 3.86 -2.07 18.41
N ASN A 45 2.59 -2.29 18.75
CA ASN A 45 1.57 -1.25 18.65
C ASN A 45 1.69 -0.27 19.83
N GLY A 46 0.85 0.78 19.83
CA GLY A 46 0.86 1.80 20.90
C GLY A 46 0.44 1.30 22.28
N ASN A 47 -0.13 0.10 22.38
CA ASN A 47 -0.50 -0.54 23.65
C ASN A 47 0.61 -1.45 24.20
N GLY A 48 1.68 -1.67 23.43
CA GLY A 48 2.78 -2.56 23.79
C GLY A 48 2.63 -4.00 23.31
N ASP A 49 1.52 -4.35 22.65
CA ASP A 49 1.34 -5.67 22.04
C ASP A 49 2.00 -5.73 20.67
N GLY A 50 2.50 -6.90 20.27
CA GLY A 50 3.08 -7.04 18.95
C GLY A 50 3.88 -8.31 18.73
N LEU A 51 4.91 -8.19 17.88
CA LEU A 51 5.67 -9.31 17.35
C LEU A 51 7.16 -9.16 17.67
N ALA A 52 7.75 -10.23 18.20
CA ALA A 52 9.20 -10.38 18.30
C ALA A 52 9.71 -11.30 17.19
N LEU A 53 10.68 -10.81 16.41
CA LEU A 53 11.36 -11.55 15.36
C LEU A 53 12.83 -11.73 15.74
N GLN A 54 13.26 -12.98 15.90
CA GLN A 54 14.67 -13.29 16.10
C GLN A 54 15.38 -13.54 14.77
N GLY A 55 16.66 -13.19 14.68
CA GLY A 55 17.47 -13.48 13.50
C GLY A 55 18.88 -12.91 13.56
N THR A 56 19.68 -13.19 12.53
CA THR A 56 20.94 -12.47 12.33
C THR A 56 20.67 -11.05 11.83
N ARG A 57 21.66 -10.15 11.98
CA ARG A 57 21.59 -8.80 11.40
C ARG A 57 21.22 -8.81 9.92
N ARG A 58 21.76 -9.77 9.15
CA ARG A 58 21.52 -9.87 7.71
C ARG A 58 20.07 -10.24 7.40
N GLU A 59 19.50 -11.18 8.16
CA GLU A 59 18.12 -11.64 7.97
C GLU A 59 17.11 -10.57 8.36
N ILE A 60 17.31 -9.90 9.51
CA ILE A 60 16.43 -8.81 9.95
C ILE A 60 16.41 -7.68 8.91
N LEU A 61 17.58 -7.26 8.43
CA LEU A 61 17.66 -6.22 7.38
C LEU A 61 17.04 -6.69 6.06
N HIS A 62 17.20 -7.96 5.70
CA HIS A 62 16.60 -8.50 4.49
C HIS A 62 15.07 -8.50 4.60
N TYR A 63 14.52 -8.97 5.71
CA TYR A 63 13.09 -8.95 5.99
C TYR A 63 12.51 -7.53 5.90
N LEU A 64 13.12 -6.55 6.59
CA LEU A 64 12.65 -5.17 6.56
C LEU A 64 12.65 -4.58 5.15
N ARG A 65 13.65 -4.89 4.32
CA ARG A 65 13.67 -4.46 2.91
C ARG A 65 12.51 -5.06 2.11
N LEU A 66 12.18 -6.33 2.34
CA LEU A 66 11.03 -6.96 1.68
C LEU A 66 9.71 -6.34 2.12
N VAL A 67 9.57 -6.03 3.42
CA VAL A 67 8.38 -5.35 3.95
C VAL A 67 8.24 -3.95 3.33
N ILE A 68 9.32 -3.16 3.31
CA ILE A 68 9.33 -1.82 2.67
C ILE A 68 8.94 -1.93 1.20
N ALA A 69 9.61 -2.80 0.43
CA ALA A 69 9.32 -2.97 -0.99
C ALA A 69 7.89 -3.45 -1.25
N CYS A 70 7.33 -4.28 -0.36
CA CYS A 70 5.95 -4.71 -0.43
C CYS A 70 5.00 -3.52 -0.21
N VAL A 71 5.19 -2.75 0.86
CA VAL A 71 4.38 -1.55 1.15
C VAL A 71 4.45 -0.59 -0.03
N GLU A 72 5.65 -0.21 -0.46
CA GLU A 72 5.84 0.69 -1.61
C GLU A 72 5.10 0.20 -2.85
N ARG A 73 5.20 -1.09 -3.19
CA ARG A 73 4.53 -1.65 -4.37
C ARG A 73 3.00 -1.65 -4.23
N GLU A 74 2.47 -2.05 -3.09
CA GLU A 74 1.02 -2.19 -2.91
C GLU A 74 0.33 -0.84 -2.66
N THR A 75 1.06 0.16 -2.18
CA THR A 75 0.52 1.52 -1.98
C THR A 75 0.77 2.45 -3.15
N ASP A 76 1.62 2.10 -4.13
CA ASP A 76 1.90 2.96 -5.29
C ASP A 76 0.63 3.28 -6.09
N PRO A 77 0.18 4.55 -6.13
CA PRO A 77 -1.03 4.94 -6.85
C PRO A 77 -0.78 5.13 -8.37
N ARG A 78 0.49 5.18 -8.82
CA ARG A 78 0.84 5.52 -10.21
C ARG A 78 0.24 4.57 -11.24
N PRO A 79 0.24 3.23 -11.07
CA PRO A 79 -0.37 2.33 -12.05
C PRO A 79 -1.86 2.57 -12.27
N GLN A 80 -2.59 2.94 -11.21
CA GLN A 80 -4.02 3.23 -11.27
C GLN A 80 -4.27 4.57 -11.97
N LEU A 81 -3.46 5.58 -11.66
CA LEU A 81 -3.51 6.90 -12.31
C LEU A 81 -3.17 6.80 -13.81
N ASP A 82 -2.11 6.08 -14.18
CA ASP A 82 -1.69 5.88 -15.57
C ASP A 82 -2.78 5.15 -16.38
N GLN A 83 -3.41 4.14 -15.78
CA GLN A 83 -4.53 3.44 -16.41
C GLN A 83 -5.75 4.37 -16.60
N ALA A 84 -6.07 5.19 -15.61
CA ALA A 84 -7.18 6.16 -15.69
C ALA A 84 -6.91 7.23 -16.76
N LEU A 85 -5.69 7.79 -16.82
CA LEU A 85 -5.29 8.75 -17.86
C LEU A 85 -5.32 8.13 -19.27
N THR A 86 -4.90 6.88 -19.41
CA THR A 86 -4.97 6.15 -20.69
C THR A 86 -6.41 5.95 -21.16
N ARG A 87 -7.32 5.61 -20.24
CA ARG A 87 -8.76 5.49 -20.53
C ARG A 87 -9.35 6.85 -20.94
N LEU A 88 -8.92 7.94 -20.31
CA LEU A 88 -9.40 9.29 -20.62
C LEU A 88 -8.99 9.71 -22.03
N ASN A 89 -7.72 9.49 -22.38
CA ASN A 89 -7.23 9.76 -23.72
C ASN A 89 -7.97 8.94 -24.78
N THR A 90 -8.23 7.66 -24.52
CA THR A 90 -9.00 6.80 -25.43
C THR A 90 -10.44 7.32 -25.64
N LEU A 91 -11.12 7.77 -24.58
CA LEU A 91 -12.47 8.35 -24.67
C LEU A 91 -12.47 9.64 -25.48
N ARG A 92 -11.49 10.53 -25.26
CA ARG A 92 -11.36 11.79 -25.99
C ARG A 92 -11.10 11.60 -27.48
N LEU A 93 -10.25 10.63 -27.83
CA LEU A 93 -10.03 10.26 -29.23
C LEU A 93 -11.31 9.75 -29.88
N ARG A 94 -12.05 8.87 -29.20
CA ARG A 94 -13.32 8.33 -29.69
C ARG A 94 -14.40 9.41 -29.87
N ARG A 95 -14.40 10.42 -29.00
CA ARG A 95 -15.27 11.60 -29.13
C ARG A 95 -14.91 12.42 -30.37
N ALA A 96 -13.63 12.73 -30.56
CA ALA A 96 -13.15 13.47 -31.73
C ALA A 96 -13.52 12.74 -33.04
N ASP A 97 -13.35 11.40 -33.08
CA ASP A 97 -13.74 10.59 -34.24
C ASP A 97 -15.24 10.67 -34.55
N LEU A 98 -16.10 10.77 -33.52
CA LEU A 98 -17.56 10.87 -33.68
C LEU A 98 -18.02 12.27 -34.10
N ASP A 99 -17.32 13.31 -33.63
CA ASP A 99 -17.53 14.69 -34.03
C ASP A 99 -17.09 14.90 -35.49
N ASP A 100 -15.96 14.32 -35.91
CA ASP A 100 -15.45 14.36 -37.29
C ASP A 100 -16.29 13.50 -38.26
N ALA A 101 -16.91 12.42 -37.78
CA ALA A 101 -17.79 11.56 -38.59
C ALA A 101 -19.16 12.17 -38.91
N ASN A 102 -19.43 13.42 -38.51
CA ASN A 102 -20.80 13.92 -38.49
C ASN A 102 -21.33 14.38 -39.87
N GLN A 103 -22.23 13.57 -40.44
CA GLN A 103 -23.46 14.05 -41.07
C GLN A 103 -24.75 13.42 -40.48
N ASN A 104 -24.68 12.59 -39.43
CA ASN A 104 -25.88 12.01 -38.81
C ASN A 104 -25.64 11.37 -37.42
N THR A 105 -24.68 11.88 -36.64
CA THR A 105 -24.32 11.28 -35.35
C THR A 105 -25.38 11.61 -34.30
N ASP A 106 -26.06 10.55 -33.83
CA ASP A 106 -27.19 10.57 -32.89
C ASP A 106 -26.79 11.23 -31.55
N ALA A 107 -27.43 12.36 -31.20
CA ALA A 107 -27.08 13.19 -30.03
C ALA A 107 -27.02 12.41 -28.70
N ARG A 108 -27.75 11.28 -28.61
CA ARG A 108 -27.71 10.37 -27.46
C ARG A 108 -26.38 9.64 -27.28
N ARG A 109 -25.63 9.38 -28.37
CA ARG A 109 -24.30 8.73 -28.29
C ARG A 109 -23.25 9.69 -27.74
N ILE A 110 -23.32 10.97 -28.10
CA ILE A 110 -22.42 12.01 -27.59
C ILE A 110 -22.67 12.21 -26.09
N ALA A 111 -23.93 12.36 -25.67
CA ALA A 111 -24.29 12.52 -24.26
C ALA A 111 -23.78 11.37 -23.38
N ARG A 112 -23.85 10.12 -23.87
CA ARG A 112 -23.33 8.96 -23.14
C ARG A 112 -21.80 9.00 -22.97
N ILE A 113 -21.08 9.51 -23.96
CA ILE A 113 -19.62 9.66 -23.89
C ILE A 113 -19.25 10.77 -22.91
N ASP A 114 -20.01 11.86 -22.87
CA ASP A 114 -19.82 12.95 -21.90
C ASP A 114 -20.05 12.46 -20.46
N ASP A 115 -21.06 11.61 -20.23
CA ASP A 115 -21.31 10.98 -18.92
C ASP A 115 -20.14 10.05 -18.51
N GLU A 116 -19.65 9.24 -19.46
CA GLU A 116 -18.48 8.36 -19.26
C GLU A 116 -17.20 9.16 -19.00
N GLU A 117 -16.98 10.28 -19.69
CA GLU A 117 -15.85 11.20 -19.45
C GLU A 117 -15.93 11.83 -18.06
N THR A 118 -17.12 12.25 -17.63
CA THR A 118 -17.33 12.88 -16.30
C THR A 118 -17.03 11.91 -15.16
N LEU A 119 -17.48 10.65 -15.28
CA LEU A 119 -17.16 9.60 -14.30
C LEU A 119 -15.66 9.32 -14.24
N LEU A 120 -15.02 9.22 -15.40
CA LEU A 120 -13.59 8.93 -15.46
C LEU A 120 -12.73 10.10 -14.94
N LEU A 121 -13.13 11.35 -15.17
CA LEU A 121 -12.47 12.53 -14.59
C LEU A 121 -12.55 12.54 -13.07
N ARG A 122 -13.65 12.05 -12.49
CA ARG A 122 -13.78 11.87 -11.04
C ARG A 122 -12.83 10.80 -10.51
N ASP A 123 -12.69 9.67 -11.22
CA ASP A 123 -11.73 8.62 -10.85
C ASP A 123 -10.28 9.12 -10.93
N VAL A 124 -9.95 9.91 -11.97
CA VAL A 124 -8.64 10.57 -12.11
C VAL A 124 -8.40 11.56 -10.96
N ALA A 125 -9.40 12.39 -10.62
CA ALA A 125 -9.29 13.34 -9.51
C ALA A 125 -9.03 12.64 -8.18
N HIS A 126 -9.76 11.55 -7.88
CA HIS A 126 -9.52 10.75 -6.69
C HIS A 126 -8.14 10.07 -6.66
N ALA A 127 -7.67 9.53 -7.80
CA ALA A 127 -6.33 8.96 -7.89
C ALA A 127 -5.23 10.03 -7.71
N ALA A 128 -5.44 11.23 -8.26
CA ALA A 128 -4.52 12.36 -8.12
C ALA A 128 -4.51 12.94 -6.69
N GLU A 129 -5.66 13.03 -6.01
CA GLU A 129 -5.76 13.44 -4.61
C GLU A 129 -4.98 12.49 -3.68
N ARG A 130 -5.05 11.17 -3.94
CA ARG A 130 -4.27 10.18 -3.21
C ARG A 130 -2.77 10.38 -3.39
N LEU A 131 -2.33 10.58 -4.63
CA LEU A 131 -0.92 10.90 -4.92
C LEU A 131 -0.47 12.19 -4.21
N ALA A 132 -1.32 13.22 -4.19
CA ALA A 132 -1.00 14.53 -3.59
C ALA A 132 -0.98 14.51 -2.06
N HIS A 133 -1.71 13.61 -1.40
CA HIS A 133 -1.64 13.42 0.07
C HIS A 133 -0.42 12.62 0.53
N GLU A 134 0.29 11.96 -0.39
CA GLU A 134 1.45 11.10 -0.11
C GLU A 134 2.80 11.78 -0.38
N LEU A 135 2.82 12.98 -0.99
CA LEU A 135 4.00 13.83 -1.26
C LEU A 135 4.17 14.94 -0.21
#